data_AF-A0A4S4ML29-F1
#
_entry.id   AF-A0A4S4ML29-F1
#
_cell.length_a   1.000
_cell.length_b   1.000
_cell.length_c   1.000
_cell.angle_alpha   90.00
_cell.angle_beta   90.00
_cell.angle_gamma   90.00
#
_symmetry.space_group_name_H-M   'P 1'
#
loop_
_entity.id
_entity.type
_entity.pdbx_description
1 polymer ?
#
loop_
_entity_poly.entity_id
_entity_poly.type
_entity_poly.pdbx_seq_one_letter_code
_entity_poly.pdbx_strand_id
1 'polypeptide(L)'
;MWTGSEKKSAGEINRLVNEVINAPDFKPSDLKGFEAGRETAKLDVFAQKNFKDGWHESDVTIEVPDGKKHGSPNDPPIPTFNVPGLLHRPLVEVIKTAWSSATTNSSRFHYFPFRQFWRRSDDKVERIHGELYSSDAFLSAHEELQQAKASDMTGCTLEWVTCGLMLWSDSTHLASFGDAALWPIYMFFGNQSKYDRVRPTSGACHHVAYIPKLPDTFYDFFTQLTGGRGPSADIITHCHRELMHSVWRLLLDNDFVHAYTHGIVMTCPDGVIRRVFPRIFTYSADYPEKVLLATLRNLGRCICPRCKQTKDRVPEMGTKNDDNRRETLAREDDEAYRRKSTTARKAVYNSGLGVKSSAVETLLAQESLVPTLNAFSEFAQKILPFAFNFFSMLVVDFMHEFELGVWKAIFIHLIRMLVSVGEGVVQEFNLRYRQIPTFGRSTIRRISSNTSALKKLAARDYEDYLQ
;
A
#
# COMPACT_ATOMS: atom_id res chain seq x y z
N MET A 1 -37.37 7.14 -28.47
CA MET A 1 -36.65 5.89 -28.16
C MET A 1 -35.21 6.29 -27.89
N TRP A 2 -34.76 6.19 -26.64
CA TRP A 2 -33.40 6.59 -26.25
C TRP A 2 -32.44 5.52 -26.78
N THR A 3 -31.51 5.89 -27.65
CA THR A 3 -30.49 4.98 -28.16
C THR A 3 -29.34 4.91 -27.16
N GLY A 4 -29.51 4.15 -26.07
CA GLY A 4 -28.50 4.01 -25.03
C GLY A 4 -28.80 2.86 -24.05
N SER A 5 -27.78 2.33 -23.37
CA SER A 5 -27.94 1.21 -22.42
C SER A 5 -28.89 1.56 -21.27
N GLU A 6 -29.60 0.58 -20.71
CA GLU A 6 -30.56 0.72 -19.58
C GLU A 6 -29.96 1.25 -18.26
N LYS A 7 -28.68 1.65 -18.24
CA LYS A 7 -27.95 2.08 -17.04
C LYS A 7 -28.21 3.53 -16.63
N LYS A 8 -28.92 4.33 -17.44
CA LYS A 8 -29.20 5.74 -17.16
C LYS A 8 -30.68 5.94 -16.85
N SER A 9 -30.99 6.41 -15.63
CA SER A 9 -32.37 6.62 -15.19
C SER A 9 -32.92 7.93 -15.75
N ALA A 10 -34.26 8.04 -15.85
CA ALA A 10 -34.92 9.30 -16.20
C ALA A 10 -34.54 10.45 -15.23
N GLY A 11 -34.24 10.12 -13.98
CA GLY A 11 -33.74 11.08 -12.99
C GLY A 11 -32.40 11.69 -13.36
N GLU A 12 -31.46 10.91 -13.89
CA GLU A 12 -30.15 11.45 -14.31
C GLU A 12 -30.26 12.39 -15.51
N ILE A 13 -31.18 12.12 -16.44
CA ILE A 13 -31.45 13.01 -17.58
C ILE A 13 -32.07 14.33 -17.09
N ASN A 14 -33.05 14.26 -16.20
CA ASN A 14 -33.64 15.44 -15.59
C ASN A 14 -32.58 16.27 -14.86
N ARG A 15 -31.64 15.61 -14.18
CA ARG A 15 -30.51 16.27 -13.52
C ARG A 15 -29.61 16.99 -14.53
N LEU A 16 -29.22 16.31 -15.60
CA LEU A 16 -28.39 16.91 -16.66
C LEU A 16 -29.03 18.16 -17.26
N VAL A 17 -30.33 18.10 -17.56
CA VAL A 17 -31.03 19.25 -18.16
C VAL A 17 -31.17 20.39 -17.16
N ASN A 18 -31.66 20.11 -15.95
CA ASN A 18 -32.05 21.16 -15.01
C ASN A 18 -30.88 21.72 -14.21
N GLU A 19 -29.91 20.88 -13.83
CA GLU A 19 -28.80 21.28 -12.95
C GLU A 19 -27.52 21.60 -13.70
N VAL A 20 -27.37 21.16 -14.96
CA VAL A 20 -26.16 21.42 -15.76
C VAL A 20 -26.47 22.33 -16.94
N ILE A 21 -27.35 21.92 -17.85
CA ILE A 21 -27.61 22.68 -19.09
C ILE A 21 -28.30 24.02 -18.78
N ASN A 22 -29.24 24.03 -17.85
CA ASN A 22 -29.96 25.23 -17.45
C ASN A 22 -29.28 25.99 -16.29
N ALA A 23 -28.07 25.60 -15.88
CA ALA A 23 -27.36 26.32 -14.82
C ALA A 23 -27.02 27.76 -15.29
N PRO A 24 -27.10 28.78 -14.41
CA PRO A 24 -26.90 30.18 -14.79
C PRO A 24 -25.53 30.50 -15.39
N ASP A 25 -24.52 29.69 -15.02
CA ASP A 25 -23.13 29.78 -15.46
C ASP A 25 -22.82 28.89 -16.68
N PHE A 26 -23.77 28.03 -17.08
CA PHE A 26 -23.65 27.21 -18.28
C PHE A 26 -24.22 27.95 -19.49
N LYS A 27 -23.54 27.85 -20.64
CA LYS A 27 -24.00 28.45 -21.90
C LYS A 27 -24.50 27.33 -22.82
N PRO A 28 -25.83 27.14 -22.96
CA PRO A 28 -26.38 26.11 -23.84
C PRO A 28 -25.89 26.19 -25.30
N SER A 29 -25.51 27.39 -25.76
CA SER A 29 -24.90 27.60 -27.08
C SER A 29 -23.64 26.78 -27.33
N ASP A 30 -22.89 26.45 -26.26
CA ASP A 30 -21.62 25.73 -26.36
C ASP A 30 -21.84 24.25 -26.74
N LEU A 31 -23.06 23.74 -26.58
CA LEU A 31 -23.45 22.41 -27.05
C LEU A 31 -23.72 22.35 -28.56
N LYS A 32 -23.77 23.49 -29.25
CA LYS A 32 -24.07 23.53 -30.69
C LYS A 32 -22.91 22.90 -31.47
N GLY A 33 -23.18 21.76 -32.11
CA GLY A 33 -22.16 20.99 -32.82
C GLY A 33 -21.27 20.16 -31.90
N PHE A 34 -21.66 19.97 -30.63
CA PHE A 34 -21.02 19.05 -29.71
C PHE A 34 -21.05 17.62 -30.26
N GLU A 35 -19.90 16.97 -30.23
CA GLU A 35 -19.76 15.56 -30.61
C GLU A 35 -18.86 14.94 -29.54
N ALA A 36 -19.39 13.94 -28.82
CA ALA A 36 -18.76 13.41 -27.63
C ALA A 36 -17.36 12.85 -27.93
N GLY A 37 -17.18 12.13 -29.04
CA GLY A 37 -15.89 11.56 -29.43
C GLY A 37 -14.83 12.64 -29.64
N ARG A 38 -15.17 13.72 -30.35
CA ARG A 38 -14.26 14.84 -30.61
C ARG A 38 -13.92 15.62 -29.36
N GLU A 39 -14.90 15.92 -28.51
CA GLU A 39 -14.65 16.66 -27.27
C GLU A 39 -13.89 15.80 -26.25
N THR A 40 -14.13 14.48 -26.18
CA THR A 40 -13.29 13.55 -25.42
C THR A 40 -11.86 13.50 -25.96
N ALA A 41 -11.67 13.40 -27.28
CA ALA A 41 -10.32 13.42 -27.87
C ALA A 41 -9.57 14.73 -27.60
N LYS A 42 -10.26 15.88 -27.63
CA LYS A 42 -9.67 17.17 -27.22
C LYS A 42 -9.34 17.19 -25.73
N LEU A 43 -10.20 16.62 -24.88
CA LEU A 43 -9.95 16.49 -23.44
C LEU A 43 -8.73 15.62 -23.18
N ASP A 44 -8.57 14.50 -23.89
CA ASP A 44 -7.41 13.61 -23.76
C ASP A 44 -6.12 14.34 -24.15
N VAL A 45 -6.12 15.07 -25.27
CA VAL A 45 -4.98 15.90 -25.71
C VAL A 45 -4.68 17.02 -24.69
N PHE A 46 -5.71 17.59 -24.07
CA PHE A 46 -5.54 18.60 -23.03
C PHE A 46 -5.00 18.01 -21.73
N ALA A 47 -5.51 16.86 -21.29
CA ALA A 47 -5.09 16.15 -20.10
C ALA A 47 -3.63 15.69 -20.18
N GLN A 48 -3.18 15.27 -21.37
CA GLN A 48 -1.77 14.96 -21.64
C GLN A 48 -0.82 16.16 -21.43
N LYS A 49 -1.32 17.40 -21.55
CA LYS A 49 -0.52 18.62 -21.45
C LYS A 49 -0.69 19.38 -20.13
N ASN A 50 -1.76 19.09 -19.38
CA ASN A 50 -2.12 19.78 -18.15
C ASN A 50 -2.74 18.79 -17.17
N PHE A 51 -1.90 18.11 -16.36
CA PHE A 51 -2.37 17.32 -15.23
C PHE A 51 -2.92 18.23 -14.12
N LYS A 52 -4.14 18.76 -14.31
CA LYS A 52 -4.81 19.63 -13.33
C LYS A 52 -5.30 18.89 -12.07
N ASP A 53 -5.20 17.57 -12.04
CA ASP A 53 -5.68 16.72 -10.93
C ASP A 53 -4.62 16.42 -9.85
N GLY A 54 -3.50 17.17 -9.88
CA GLY A 54 -2.40 17.03 -8.93
C GLY A 54 -1.49 15.81 -9.17
N TRP A 55 -1.53 15.27 -10.40
CA TRP A 55 -0.60 14.23 -10.86
C TRP A 55 0.65 14.86 -11.47
N HIS A 56 1.78 14.25 -11.16
CA HIS A 56 3.09 14.60 -11.67
C HIS A 56 3.67 13.40 -12.38
N GLU A 57 4.36 13.66 -13.48
CA GLU A 57 5.21 12.67 -14.13
C GLU A 57 6.66 12.96 -13.74
N SER A 58 7.41 11.93 -13.37
CA SER A 58 8.81 12.05 -12.97
C SER A 58 9.60 10.83 -13.42
N ASP A 59 10.89 11.04 -13.66
CA ASP A 59 11.83 9.95 -13.85
C ASP A 59 12.38 9.51 -12.50
N VAL A 60 12.56 8.20 -12.34
CA VAL A 60 13.11 7.60 -11.12
C VAL A 60 14.53 7.15 -11.38
N THR A 61 15.50 7.83 -10.78
CA THR A 61 16.90 7.43 -10.88
C THR A 61 17.21 6.32 -9.87
N ILE A 62 17.85 5.25 -10.35
CA ILE A 62 18.38 4.15 -9.52
C ILE A 62 19.88 4.00 -9.73
N GLU A 63 20.60 3.61 -8.67
CA GLU A 63 22.02 3.22 -8.77
C GLU A 63 22.14 1.77 -9.25
N VAL A 64 23.02 1.52 -10.22
CA VAL A 64 23.18 0.21 -10.87
C VAL A 64 24.57 -0.37 -10.56
N PRO A 65 24.67 -1.54 -9.92
CA PRO A 65 25.95 -2.17 -9.63
C PRO A 65 26.55 -2.80 -10.89
N ASP A 66 27.72 -2.34 -11.31
CA ASP A 66 28.42 -2.81 -12.52
C ASP A 66 29.58 -3.79 -12.23
N GLY A 67 29.81 -4.09 -10.95
CA GLY A 67 30.90 -4.95 -10.49
C GLY A 67 32.27 -4.27 -10.46
N LYS A 68 32.34 -2.95 -10.56
CA LYS A 68 33.58 -2.16 -10.45
C LYS A 68 33.62 -1.38 -9.13
N LYS A 69 34.81 -0.86 -8.81
CA LYS A 69 35.03 -0.03 -7.61
C LYS A 69 34.66 1.42 -7.91
N HIS A 70 34.00 2.04 -6.94
CA HIS A 70 33.50 3.44 -6.98
C HIS A 70 33.76 4.16 -5.63
N GLY A 71 34.77 3.73 -4.89
CA GLY A 71 34.97 4.11 -3.48
C GLY A 71 35.98 5.24 -3.26
N SER A 72 36.80 5.53 -4.27
CA SER A 72 37.86 6.54 -4.20
C SER A 72 37.56 7.75 -5.09
N PRO A 73 38.11 8.95 -4.80
CA PRO A 73 37.88 10.16 -5.61
C PRO A 73 38.31 10.02 -7.08
N ASN A 74 39.23 9.09 -7.38
CA ASN A 74 39.69 8.81 -8.73
C ASN A 74 38.85 7.72 -9.44
N ASP A 75 37.96 7.04 -8.72
CA ASP A 75 37.07 6.06 -9.33
C ASP A 75 35.94 6.79 -10.08
N PRO A 76 35.43 6.23 -11.18
CA PRO A 76 34.23 6.79 -11.82
C PRO A 76 33.05 6.80 -10.84
N PRO A 77 32.06 7.69 -11.01
CA PRO A 77 30.86 7.66 -10.18
C PRO A 77 30.10 6.34 -10.37
N ILE A 78 29.31 5.97 -9.35
CA ILE A 78 28.40 4.83 -9.44
C ILE A 78 27.45 5.04 -10.63
N PRO A 79 27.32 4.07 -11.55
CA PRO A 79 26.40 4.18 -12.68
C PRO A 79 24.96 4.35 -12.20
N THR A 80 24.22 5.22 -12.88
CA THR A 80 22.81 5.43 -12.62
C THR A 80 21.97 5.15 -13.86
N PHE A 81 20.73 4.73 -13.65
CA PHE A 81 19.75 4.52 -14.70
C PHE A 81 18.46 5.26 -14.37
N ASN A 82 17.91 5.97 -15.35
CA ASN A 82 16.63 6.67 -15.22
C ASN A 82 15.51 5.78 -15.72
N VAL A 83 14.57 5.48 -14.84
CA VAL A 83 13.33 4.77 -15.14
C VAL A 83 12.24 5.82 -15.39
N PRO A 84 11.79 6.03 -16.63
CA PRO A 84 10.77 7.04 -16.92
C PRO A 84 9.37 6.58 -16.52
N GLY A 85 8.43 7.53 -16.48
CA GLY A 85 7.00 7.24 -16.42
C GLY A 85 6.44 6.94 -15.02
N LEU A 86 7.10 7.40 -13.95
CA LEU A 86 6.45 7.42 -12.63
C LEU A 86 5.39 8.52 -12.63
N LEU A 87 4.13 8.11 -12.62
CA LEU A 87 3.00 8.98 -12.32
C LEU A 87 2.75 8.97 -10.81
N HIS A 88 2.78 10.13 -10.16
CA HIS A 88 2.60 10.24 -8.71
C HIS A 88 1.90 11.53 -8.28
N ARG A 89 1.45 11.57 -7.02
CA ARG A 89 0.85 12.73 -6.38
C ARG A 89 1.58 13.00 -5.05
N PRO A 90 2.00 14.24 -4.77
CA PRO A 90 2.59 14.58 -3.48
C PRO A 90 1.63 14.25 -2.34
N LEU A 91 2.11 13.49 -1.34
CA LEU A 91 1.26 13.02 -0.24
C LEU A 91 0.59 14.18 0.51
N VAL A 92 1.32 15.29 0.69
CA VAL A 92 0.81 16.51 1.33
C VAL A 92 -0.39 17.10 0.58
N GLU A 93 -0.35 17.13 -0.75
CA GLU A 93 -1.45 17.66 -1.57
C GLU A 93 -2.66 16.72 -1.55
N VAL A 94 -2.44 15.40 -1.50
CA VAL A 94 -3.53 14.43 -1.29
C VAL A 94 -4.18 14.64 0.07
N ILE A 95 -3.39 14.85 1.13
CA ILE A 95 -3.88 15.14 2.48
C ILE A 95 -4.69 16.45 2.49
N LYS A 96 -4.14 17.55 1.98
CA LYS A 96 -4.84 18.84 1.90
C LYS A 96 -6.16 18.73 1.15
N THR A 97 -6.16 18.06 -0.01
CA THR A 97 -7.37 17.88 -0.82
C THR A 97 -8.43 17.10 -0.04
N ALA A 98 -8.05 15.96 0.54
CA ALA A 98 -8.98 15.07 1.23
C ALA A 98 -9.50 15.68 2.54
N TRP A 99 -8.69 16.44 3.26
CA TRP A 99 -9.04 17.05 4.55
C TRP A 99 -9.64 18.45 4.44
N SER A 100 -9.60 19.07 3.27
CA SER A 100 -10.20 20.40 3.06
C SER A 100 -11.72 20.37 3.22
N SER A 101 -12.28 21.53 3.56
CA SER A 101 -13.72 21.77 3.66
C SER A 101 -14.48 21.65 2.34
N ALA A 102 -13.78 21.59 1.20
CA ALA A 102 -14.37 21.46 -0.13
C ALA A 102 -14.79 20.02 -0.49
N THR A 103 -14.37 19.02 0.29
CA THR A 103 -14.64 17.60 0.01
C THR A 103 -15.70 17.07 0.97
N THR A 104 -16.80 16.47 0.46
CA THR A 104 -17.89 15.95 1.31
C THR A 104 -17.46 14.82 2.26
N ASN A 105 -16.38 14.10 1.94
CA ASN A 105 -15.91 12.95 2.72
C ASN A 105 -15.26 13.29 4.06
N SER A 106 -14.56 14.42 4.16
CA SER A 106 -13.84 14.80 5.38
C SER A 106 -14.77 15.21 6.52
N SER A 107 -16.03 15.53 6.22
CA SER A 107 -17.08 15.75 7.23
C SER A 107 -17.33 14.52 8.13
N ARG A 108 -16.90 13.34 7.68
CA ARG A 108 -17.05 12.05 8.38
C ARG A 108 -15.74 11.56 9.01
N PHE A 109 -14.73 12.42 9.12
CA PHE A 109 -13.46 12.06 9.75
C PHE A 109 -13.54 12.21 11.26
N HIS A 110 -12.97 11.23 11.97
CA HIS A 110 -12.72 11.32 13.39
C HIS A 110 -11.36 11.98 13.63
N TYR A 111 -11.35 13.20 14.15
CA TYR A 111 -10.12 13.95 14.43
C TYR A 111 -9.44 13.53 15.74
N PHE A 112 -10.24 13.15 16.73
CA PHE A 112 -9.77 12.73 18.05
C PHE A 112 -10.06 11.25 18.26
N PRO A 113 -9.10 10.50 18.82
CA PRO A 113 -9.32 9.10 19.11
C PRO A 113 -10.20 8.88 20.34
N PHE A 114 -10.78 7.69 20.41
CA PHE A 114 -11.58 7.26 21.56
C PHE A 114 -11.53 5.75 21.71
N ARG A 115 -11.82 5.26 22.92
CA ARG A 115 -12.04 3.83 23.16
C ARG A 115 -13.53 3.56 23.13
N GLN A 116 -13.95 2.53 22.41
CA GLN A 116 -15.35 2.12 22.34
C GLN A 116 -15.55 0.85 23.15
N PHE A 117 -16.57 0.84 24.02
CA PHE A 117 -16.89 -0.32 24.83
C PHE A 117 -18.35 -0.75 24.60
N TRP A 118 -18.58 -2.05 24.56
CA TRP A 118 -19.92 -2.62 24.60
C TRP A 118 -20.24 -3.04 26.02
N ARG A 119 -21.34 -2.52 26.57
CA ARG A 119 -21.86 -2.94 27.86
C ARG A 119 -23.06 -3.85 27.63
N ARG A 120 -22.90 -5.15 27.90
CA ARG A 120 -23.99 -6.13 27.80
C ARG A 120 -24.85 -6.17 29.08
N SER A 121 -24.22 -5.93 30.23
CA SER A 121 -24.81 -5.76 31.56
C SER A 121 -23.84 -4.93 32.42
N ASP A 122 -24.25 -4.49 33.61
CA ASP A 122 -23.42 -3.61 34.45
C ASP A 122 -22.01 -4.16 34.74
N ASP A 123 -21.88 -5.47 34.95
CA ASP A 123 -20.61 -6.14 35.22
C ASP A 123 -19.86 -6.65 33.97
N LYS A 124 -20.42 -6.48 32.77
CA LYS A 124 -19.85 -7.03 31.52
C LYS A 124 -19.64 -5.92 30.49
N VAL A 125 -18.46 -5.34 30.55
CA VAL A 125 -17.97 -4.32 29.62
C VAL A 125 -16.84 -4.91 28.79
N GLU A 126 -17.00 -4.91 27.47
CA GLU A 126 -16.02 -5.47 26.53
C GLU A 126 -15.48 -4.36 25.62
N ARG A 127 -14.17 -4.36 25.36
CA ARG A 127 -13.56 -3.41 24.40
C ARG A 127 -13.95 -3.82 22.99
N ILE A 128 -14.50 -2.87 22.23
CA ILE A 128 -14.75 -3.04 20.80
C ILE A 128 -13.48 -2.66 20.03
N HIS A 129 -13.04 -3.57 19.16
CA HIS A 129 -11.96 -3.34 18.20
C HIS A 129 -12.55 -3.31 16.80
N GLY A 130 -12.43 -2.18 16.09
CA GLY A 130 -13.07 -2.08 14.77
C GLY A 130 -12.56 -1.00 13.83
N GLU A 131 -11.97 0.08 14.35
CA GLU A 131 -11.53 1.23 13.56
C GLU A 131 -10.15 1.71 14.02
N LEU A 132 -9.35 2.24 13.09
CA LEU A 132 -7.99 2.69 13.41
C LEU A 132 -8.00 3.85 14.42
N TYR A 133 -8.86 4.85 14.24
CA TYR A 133 -9.03 5.97 15.20
C TYR A 133 -9.52 5.53 16.58
N SER A 134 -9.93 4.27 16.75
CA SER A 134 -10.31 3.70 18.05
C SER A 134 -9.26 2.71 18.59
N SER A 135 -8.15 2.53 17.89
CA SER A 135 -7.09 1.59 18.25
C SER A 135 -6.11 2.20 19.23
N ASP A 136 -5.49 1.38 20.07
CA ASP A 136 -4.52 1.89 21.05
C ASP A 136 -3.30 2.53 20.36
N ALA A 137 -2.90 2.05 19.17
CA ALA A 137 -1.86 2.69 18.38
C ALA A 137 -2.19 4.14 18.00
N PHE A 138 -3.44 4.42 17.60
CA PHE A 138 -3.85 5.78 17.25
C PHE A 138 -3.95 6.68 18.49
N LEU A 139 -4.44 6.14 19.61
CA LEU A 139 -4.41 6.83 20.89
C LEU A 139 -2.98 7.22 21.28
N SER A 140 -2.03 6.28 21.25
CA SER A 140 -0.63 6.54 21.59
C SER A 140 0.01 7.57 20.66
N ALA A 141 -0.22 7.50 19.35
CA ALA A 141 0.28 8.50 18.40
C ALA A 141 -0.33 9.90 18.65
N HIS A 142 -1.59 9.96 19.09
CA HIS A 142 -2.23 11.22 19.45
C HIS A 142 -1.72 11.76 20.80
N GLU A 143 -1.47 10.90 21.77
CA GLU A 143 -0.88 11.27 23.06
C GLU A 143 0.55 11.81 22.92
N GLU A 144 1.40 11.15 22.11
CA GLU A 144 2.74 11.65 21.76
C GLU A 144 2.65 13.05 21.14
N LEU A 145 1.66 13.26 20.26
CA LEU A 145 1.42 14.56 19.65
C LEU A 145 0.99 15.63 20.68
N GLN A 146 0.13 15.29 21.63
CA GLN A 146 -0.28 16.22 22.69
C GLN A 146 0.89 16.53 23.65
N GLN A 147 1.75 15.56 23.94
CA GLN A 147 2.97 15.78 24.74
C GLN A 147 3.94 16.72 24.02
N ALA A 148 4.12 16.55 22.71
CA ALA A 148 4.90 17.45 21.88
C ALA A 148 4.31 18.87 21.87
N LYS A 149 2.98 19.00 21.73
CA LYS A 149 2.27 20.28 21.83
C LYS A 149 2.48 20.97 23.17
N ALA A 150 2.41 20.23 24.28
CA ALA A 150 2.60 20.78 25.62
C ALA A 150 4.01 21.34 25.84
N SER A 151 4.99 20.81 25.10
CA SER A 151 6.40 21.24 25.13
C SER A 151 6.71 22.29 24.05
N ASP A 152 5.75 22.63 23.20
CA ASP A 152 5.93 23.60 22.11
C ASP A 152 5.91 25.04 22.65
N MET A 153 7.03 25.75 22.49
CA MET A 153 7.19 27.13 22.95
C MET A 153 6.64 28.16 21.96
N THR A 154 6.12 27.76 20.79
CA THR A 154 5.63 28.71 19.77
C THR A 154 4.31 29.40 20.14
N GLY A 155 3.62 28.95 21.19
CA GLY A 155 2.32 29.52 21.60
C GLY A 155 1.17 29.18 20.66
N CYS A 156 1.29 28.11 19.85
CA CYS A 156 0.25 27.69 18.92
C CYS A 156 -1.04 27.28 19.67
N THR A 157 -2.13 28.03 19.43
CA THR A 157 -3.45 27.77 20.05
C THR A 157 -4.31 26.76 19.29
N LEU A 158 -3.89 26.34 18.09
CA LEU A 158 -4.66 25.44 17.22
C LEU A 158 -4.79 24.04 17.83
N GLU A 159 -5.88 23.36 17.53
CA GLU A 159 -6.03 21.93 17.84
C GLU A 159 -5.02 21.12 17.00
N TRP A 160 -4.27 20.24 17.67
CA TRP A 160 -3.33 19.31 17.01
C TRP A 160 -4.03 17.96 16.88
N VAL A 161 -4.18 17.50 15.65
CA VAL A 161 -4.94 16.27 15.35
C VAL A 161 -4.11 15.32 14.51
N THR A 162 -4.33 14.03 14.72
CA THR A 162 -3.59 12.96 14.04
C THR A 162 -4.28 12.62 12.73
N CYS A 163 -3.53 12.62 11.63
CA CYS A 163 -3.97 12.15 10.32
C CYS A 163 -3.36 10.76 10.07
N GLY A 164 -4.17 9.72 10.25
CA GLY A 164 -3.73 8.34 10.07
C GLY A 164 -3.67 7.98 8.60
N LEU A 165 -2.47 7.66 8.10
CA LEU A 165 -2.23 7.17 6.75
C LEU A 165 -2.17 5.64 6.78
N MET A 166 -2.95 5.03 5.91
CA MET A 166 -2.95 3.60 5.63
C MET A 166 -2.58 3.41 4.16
N LEU A 167 -1.53 2.65 3.88
CA LEU A 167 -0.97 2.45 2.55
C LEU A 167 -1.23 1.03 2.05
N TRP A 168 -1.42 0.90 0.75
CA TRP A 168 -1.43 -0.38 0.05
C TRP A 168 -0.66 -0.28 -1.25
N SER A 169 -0.15 -1.40 -1.73
CA SER A 169 0.31 -1.55 -3.08
C SER A 169 0.07 -2.97 -3.53
N ASP A 170 -0.27 -3.13 -4.81
CA ASP A 170 -0.67 -4.42 -5.38
C ASP A 170 -0.38 -4.46 -6.88
N SER A 171 0.63 -5.21 -7.28
CA SER A 171 0.98 -5.38 -8.69
C SER A 171 -0.11 -6.14 -9.44
N THR A 172 -0.82 -5.43 -10.34
CA THR A 172 -2.01 -5.92 -11.02
C THR A 172 -1.75 -6.14 -12.51
N HIS A 173 -2.03 -7.35 -13.01
CA HIS A 173 -2.11 -7.60 -14.45
C HIS A 173 -3.40 -7.03 -15.03
N LEU A 174 -3.31 -6.14 -16.03
CA LEU A 174 -4.47 -5.43 -16.59
C LEU A 174 -5.21 -6.25 -17.67
N ALA A 175 -4.54 -7.22 -18.28
CA ALA A 175 -5.11 -8.05 -19.33
C ALA A 175 -4.69 -9.51 -19.16
N SER A 176 -5.59 -10.44 -19.53
CA SER A 176 -5.26 -11.87 -19.58
C SER A 176 -4.32 -12.25 -20.73
N PHE A 177 -4.12 -11.33 -21.68
CA PHE A 177 -3.21 -11.46 -22.81
C PHE A 177 -2.39 -10.18 -22.95
N GLY A 178 -1.10 -10.31 -23.24
CA GLY A 178 -0.15 -9.20 -23.27
C GLY A 178 0.60 -8.99 -21.95
N ASP A 179 1.40 -7.94 -21.90
CA ASP A 179 2.33 -7.59 -20.83
C ASP A 179 1.89 -6.36 -20.00
N ALA A 180 0.72 -5.79 -20.34
CA ALA A 180 0.11 -4.67 -19.64
C ALA A 180 -0.13 -5.01 -18.18
N ALA A 181 0.55 -4.29 -17.29
CA ALA A 181 0.37 -4.38 -15.85
C ALA A 181 0.44 -2.97 -15.25
N LEU A 182 -0.16 -2.83 -14.09
CA LEU A 182 -0.19 -1.60 -13.31
C LEU A 182 0.28 -1.93 -11.91
N TRP A 183 1.09 -1.05 -11.33
CA TRP A 183 1.52 -1.21 -9.96
C TRP A 183 1.16 0.02 -9.12
N PRO A 184 -0.12 0.13 -8.72
CA PRO A 184 -0.62 1.26 -7.95
C PRO A 184 -0.11 1.25 -6.52
N ILE A 185 0.08 2.45 -5.97
CA ILE A 185 0.13 2.72 -4.54
C ILE A 185 -1.15 3.44 -4.17
N TYR A 186 -1.86 2.91 -3.18
CA TYR A 186 -3.09 3.45 -2.63
C TYR A 186 -2.85 4.01 -1.22
N MET A 187 -3.63 5.03 -0.88
CA MET A 187 -3.67 5.62 0.45
C MET A 187 -5.12 5.80 0.89
N PHE A 188 -5.42 5.37 2.10
CA PHE A 188 -6.67 5.66 2.80
C PHE A 188 -6.41 6.39 4.10
N PHE A 189 -7.41 7.13 4.57
CA PHE A 189 -7.38 7.76 5.88
C PHE A 189 -7.94 6.82 6.96
N GLY A 190 -7.13 6.58 7.97
CA GLY A 190 -7.52 5.86 9.18
C GLY A 190 -8.52 6.61 10.04
N ASN A 191 -8.69 7.92 9.80
CA ASN A 191 -9.71 8.78 10.41
C ASN A 191 -11.12 8.53 9.89
N GLN A 192 -11.26 7.88 8.73
CA GLN A 192 -12.56 7.58 8.12
C GLN A 192 -13.06 6.21 8.62
N SER A 193 -14.38 5.97 8.64
CA SER A 193 -14.89 4.63 8.99
C SER A 193 -14.58 3.61 7.90
N LYS A 194 -14.33 2.35 8.29
CA LYS A 194 -14.21 1.24 7.35
C LYS A 194 -15.42 1.10 6.43
N TYR A 195 -16.63 1.42 6.90
CA TYR A 195 -17.84 1.34 6.08
C TYR A 195 -17.85 2.34 4.93
N ASP A 196 -17.26 3.52 5.12
CA ASP A 196 -17.07 4.49 4.05
C ASP A 196 -15.89 4.07 3.15
N ARG A 197 -14.79 3.56 3.73
CA ARG A 197 -13.64 3.06 2.94
C ARG A 197 -14.02 1.92 1.98
N VAL A 198 -14.85 0.98 2.41
CA VAL A 198 -15.27 -0.16 1.57
C VAL A 198 -16.39 0.19 0.59
N ARG A 199 -16.97 1.39 0.65
CA ARG A 199 -17.99 1.85 -0.30
C ARG A 199 -17.31 2.45 -1.53
N PRO A 200 -17.34 1.83 -2.73
CA PRO A 200 -16.60 2.34 -3.89
C PRO A 200 -16.99 3.75 -4.32
N THR A 201 -18.25 4.13 -4.07
CA THR A 201 -18.77 5.47 -4.40
C THR A 201 -18.39 6.54 -3.38
N SER A 202 -17.71 6.19 -2.27
CA SER A 202 -17.24 7.19 -1.32
C SER A 202 -16.04 7.97 -1.83
N GLY A 203 -15.22 7.43 -2.74
CA GLY A 203 -13.97 8.08 -3.13
C GLY A 203 -12.93 8.14 -1.99
N ALA A 204 -13.02 7.25 -1.01
CA ALA A 204 -12.09 7.14 0.11
C ALA A 204 -10.71 6.54 -0.24
N CYS A 205 -10.61 5.88 -1.40
CA CYS A 205 -9.36 5.32 -1.91
C CYS A 205 -8.64 6.39 -2.73
N HIS A 206 -7.46 6.81 -2.29
CA HIS A 206 -6.64 7.77 -3.02
C HIS A 206 -5.47 7.05 -3.68
N HIS A 207 -5.38 7.10 -5.00
CA HIS A 207 -4.20 6.64 -5.70
C HIS A 207 -3.12 7.71 -5.53
N VAL A 208 -1.90 7.31 -5.17
CA VAL A 208 -0.78 8.22 -4.92
C VAL A 208 0.38 8.01 -5.87
N ALA A 209 0.54 6.81 -6.44
CA ALA A 209 1.53 6.56 -7.48
C ALA A 209 1.18 5.34 -8.34
N TYR A 210 1.82 5.25 -9.50
CA TYR A 210 1.89 4.05 -10.33
C TYR A 210 3.37 3.73 -10.58
N ILE A 211 3.87 2.69 -9.92
CA ILE A 211 5.28 2.28 -9.98
C ILE A 211 5.57 1.77 -11.40
N PRO A 212 6.54 2.38 -12.12
CA PRO A 212 6.92 1.90 -13.43
C PRO A 212 7.64 0.55 -13.32
N LYS A 213 7.58 -0.25 -14.38
CA LYS A 213 8.47 -1.42 -14.50
C LYS A 213 9.87 -0.95 -14.88
N LEU A 214 10.87 -1.80 -14.60
CA LEU A 214 12.18 -1.62 -15.20
C LEU A 214 12.05 -1.83 -16.73
N PRO A 215 12.33 -0.81 -17.57
CA PRO A 215 12.07 -0.88 -19.00
C PRO A 215 13.09 -1.79 -19.69
N ASP A 216 12.75 -2.29 -20.88
CA ASP A 216 13.65 -3.16 -21.66
C ASP A 216 14.99 -2.47 -22.00
N THR A 217 14.98 -1.15 -22.14
CA THR A 217 16.19 -0.33 -22.34
C THR A 217 17.19 -0.43 -21.20
N PHE A 218 16.78 -0.90 -20.01
CA PHE A 218 17.70 -1.22 -18.92
C PHE A 218 18.66 -2.36 -19.29
N TYR A 219 18.18 -3.39 -20.00
CA TYR A 219 19.01 -4.52 -20.38
C TYR A 219 20.08 -4.11 -21.39
N ASP A 220 19.73 -3.23 -22.33
CA ASP A 220 20.66 -2.64 -23.28
C ASP A 220 21.71 -1.79 -22.57
N PHE A 221 21.27 -0.90 -21.68
CA PHE A 221 22.13 -0.08 -20.84
C PHE A 221 23.12 -0.93 -20.03
N PHE A 222 22.64 -1.96 -19.34
CA PHE A 222 23.48 -2.82 -18.51
C PHE A 222 24.48 -3.63 -19.34
N THR A 223 24.05 -4.12 -20.51
CA THR A 223 24.91 -4.86 -21.43
C THR A 223 26.04 -3.97 -21.95
N GLN A 224 25.74 -2.71 -22.30
CA GLN A 224 26.75 -1.74 -22.68
C GLN A 224 27.71 -1.41 -21.52
N LEU A 225 27.18 -1.22 -20.31
CA LEU A 225 27.92 -0.87 -19.10
C LEU A 225 28.96 -1.94 -18.69
N THR A 226 28.64 -3.22 -18.93
CA THR A 226 29.45 -4.36 -18.48
C THR A 226 30.23 -5.07 -19.60
N GLY A 227 30.24 -4.48 -20.80
CA GLY A 227 31.04 -4.97 -21.94
C GLY A 227 30.45 -6.22 -22.61
N GLY A 228 29.13 -6.26 -22.81
CA GLY A 228 28.43 -7.31 -23.54
C GLY A 228 27.77 -8.39 -22.68
N ARG A 229 27.73 -8.22 -21.35
CA ARG A 229 27.08 -9.17 -20.42
C ARG A 229 25.72 -8.66 -19.97
N GLY A 230 24.67 -9.45 -20.18
CA GLY A 230 23.36 -9.13 -19.65
C GLY A 230 23.32 -9.16 -18.11
N PRO A 231 22.36 -8.45 -17.48
CA PRO A 231 22.17 -8.48 -16.03
C PRO A 231 21.75 -9.88 -15.57
N SER A 232 22.32 -10.35 -14.46
CA SER A 232 21.88 -11.60 -13.83
C SER A 232 20.53 -11.41 -13.13
N ALA A 233 19.83 -12.51 -12.82
CA ALA A 233 18.59 -12.47 -12.06
C ALA A 233 18.76 -11.75 -10.69
N ASP A 234 19.93 -11.88 -10.06
CA ASP A 234 20.23 -11.22 -8.79
C ASP A 234 20.37 -9.70 -8.94
N ILE A 235 20.98 -9.25 -10.05
CA ILE A 235 21.09 -7.82 -10.38
C ILE A 235 19.72 -7.24 -10.70
N ILE A 236 18.91 -7.91 -11.52
CA ILE A 236 17.53 -7.48 -11.81
C ILE A 236 16.71 -7.37 -10.54
N THR A 237 16.78 -8.40 -9.68
CA THR A 237 16.05 -8.37 -8.40
C THR A 237 16.54 -7.24 -7.51
N HIS A 238 17.85 -6.95 -7.49
CA HIS A 238 18.41 -5.82 -6.75
C HIS A 238 17.91 -4.48 -7.31
N CYS A 239 17.96 -4.26 -8.62
CA CYS A 239 17.48 -3.05 -9.27
C CYS A 239 15.96 -2.81 -9.08
N HIS A 240 15.14 -3.86 -9.02
CA HIS A 240 13.73 -3.73 -8.63
C HIS A 240 13.55 -3.23 -7.19
N ARG A 241 14.42 -3.65 -6.25
CA ARG A 241 14.42 -3.09 -4.87
C ARG A 241 14.82 -1.63 -4.87
N GLU A 242 15.86 -1.28 -5.62
CA GLU A 242 16.29 0.11 -5.77
C GLU A 242 15.15 0.97 -6.34
N LEU A 243 14.46 0.51 -7.38
CA LEU A 243 13.33 1.21 -7.98
C LEU A 243 12.20 1.44 -6.99
N MET A 244 11.75 0.40 -6.27
CA MET A 244 10.71 0.54 -5.24
C MET A 244 11.09 1.61 -4.21
N HIS A 245 12.32 1.57 -3.68
CA HIS A 245 12.72 2.54 -2.66
C HIS A 245 12.99 3.93 -3.24
N SER A 246 13.46 4.07 -4.47
CA SER A 246 13.58 5.37 -5.13
C SER A 246 12.21 6.01 -5.39
N VAL A 247 11.17 5.24 -5.74
CA VAL A 247 9.80 5.75 -5.79
C VAL A 247 9.35 6.24 -4.42
N TRP A 248 9.58 5.46 -3.35
CA TRP A 248 9.24 5.90 -2.00
C TRP A 248 10.02 7.14 -1.53
N ARG A 249 11.27 7.32 -1.95
CA ARG A 249 12.03 8.55 -1.68
C ARG A 249 11.40 9.78 -2.33
N LEU A 250 10.81 9.63 -3.51
CA LEU A 250 10.08 10.72 -4.17
C LEU A 250 8.75 11.03 -3.47
N LEU A 251 8.07 10.02 -2.93
CA LEU A 251 6.81 10.22 -2.19
C LEU A 251 7.02 10.74 -0.76
N LEU A 252 8.11 10.34 -0.11
CA LEU A 252 8.54 10.79 1.22
C LEU A 252 9.49 11.99 1.11
N ASP A 253 9.06 12.98 0.32
CA ASP A 253 9.84 14.18 0.02
C ASP A 253 9.99 15.10 1.25
N ASN A 254 10.71 16.20 1.05
CA ASN A 254 10.98 17.16 2.12
C ASN A 254 9.70 17.86 2.61
N ASP A 255 8.70 18.03 1.76
CA ASP A 255 7.41 18.62 2.14
C ASP A 255 6.64 17.67 3.04
N PHE A 256 6.66 16.36 2.74
CA PHE A 256 6.07 15.34 3.59
C PHE A 256 6.81 15.19 4.92
N VAL A 257 8.15 15.23 4.92
CA VAL A 257 8.96 15.28 6.15
C VAL A 257 8.57 16.49 7.00
N HIS A 258 8.47 17.68 6.38
CA HIS A 258 8.05 18.90 7.08
C HIS A 258 6.64 18.78 7.64
N ALA A 259 5.68 18.29 6.85
CA ALA A 259 4.31 18.06 7.28
C ALA A 259 4.22 17.04 8.43
N TYR A 260 5.04 15.99 8.41
CA TYR A 260 5.09 14.98 9.46
C TYR A 260 5.57 15.55 10.80
N THR A 261 6.62 16.38 10.75
CA THR A 261 7.25 16.95 11.95
C THR A 261 6.52 18.18 12.48
N HIS A 262 6.04 19.07 11.60
CA HIS A 262 5.48 20.37 11.97
C HIS A 262 3.97 20.47 11.80
N GLY A 263 3.34 19.47 11.18
CA GLY A 263 1.92 19.46 10.88
C GLY A 263 1.55 20.41 9.73
N ILE A 264 0.33 20.26 9.23
CA ILE A 264 -0.24 21.08 8.16
C ILE A 264 -1.37 21.91 8.76
N VAL A 265 -1.28 23.24 8.68
CA VAL A 265 -2.38 24.12 9.12
C VAL A 265 -3.43 24.19 8.02
N MET A 266 -4.66 23.79 8.32
CA MET A 266 -5.76 23.82 7.36
C MET A 266 -7.12 23.99 8.04
N THR A 267 -8.07 24.57 7.32
CA THR A 267 -9.47 24.66 7.75
C THR A 267 -10.18 23.33 7.48
N CYS A 268 -10.62 22.67 8.54
CA CYS A 268 -11.40 21.45 8.46
C CYS A 268 -12.85 21.73 8.01
N PRO A 269 -13.60 20.72 7.57
CA PRO A 269 -15.01 20.84 7.14
C PRO A 269 -15.97 21.45 8.16
N ASP A 270 -15.67 21.37 9.44
CA ASP A 270 -16.44 22.02 10.51
C ASP A 270 -16.12 23.52 10.66
N GLY A 271 -15.27 24.08 9.79
CA GLY A 271 -14.84 25.47 9.81
C GLY A 271 -13.71 25.77 10.79
N VAL A 272 -13.26 24.79 11.58
CA VAL A 272 -12.20 24.98 12.57
C VAL A 272 -10.83 24.82 11.91
N ILE A 273 -9.93 25.78 12.18
CA ILE A 273 -8.54 25.71 11.75
C ILE A 273 -7.79 24.78 12.70
N ARG A 274 -7.20 23.72 12.14
CA ARG A 274 -6.42 22.73 12.89
C ARG A 274 -5.03 22.58 12.32
N ARG A 275 -4.12 22.08 13.14
CA ARG A 275 -2.81 21.59 12.72
C ARG A 275 -2.87 20.06 12.64
N VAL A 276 -2.81 19.56 11.41
CA VAL A 276 -3.00 18.14 11.06
C VAL A 276 -1.64 17.46 10.91
N PHE A 277 -1.37 16.43 11.70
CA PHE A 277 -0.09 15.71 11.70
C PHE A 277 -0.22 14.33 11.06
N PRO A 278 0.34 14.11 9.86
CA PRO A 278 0.35 12.80 9.21
C PRO A 278 1.11 11.76 10.05
N ARG A 279 0.59 10.54 10.14
CA ARG A 279 1.22 9.38 10.79
C ARG A 279 0.96 8.13 9.96
N ILE A 280 2.02 7.41 9.57
CA ILE A 280 1.89 6.16 8.82
C ILE A 280 1.62 5.03 9.83
N PHE A 281 0.44 4.43 9.75
CA PHE A 281 0.05 3.35 10.65
C PHE A 281 0.21 1.98 10.03
N THR A 282 -0.20 1.83 8.77
CA THR A 282 -0.23 0.53 8.11
C THR A 282 0.27 0.64 6.69
N TYR A 283 0.95 -0.39 6.24
CA TYR A 283 1.21 -0.69 4.86
C TYR A 283 0.87 -2.17 4.64
N SER A 284 -0.16 -2.42 3.85
CA SER A 284 -0.60 -3.76 3.49
C SER A 284 -0.27 -4.05 2.03
N ALA A 285 0.34 -5.21 1.78
CA ALA A 285 0.60 -5.74 0.45
C ALA A 285 0.73 -7.26 0.57
N ASP A 286 0.84 -7.97 -0.54
CA ASP A 286 1.11 -9.41 -0.52
C ASP A 286 2.51 -9.73 0.06
N TYR A 287 2.81 -11.01 0.31
CA TYR A 287 4.08 -11.38 0.94
C TYR A 287 5.33 -10.98 0.12
N PRO A 288 5.45 -11.31 -1.18
CA PRO A 288 6.58 -10.86 -2.00
C PRO A 288 6.79 -9.34 -1.97
N GLU A 289 5.71 -8.56 -2.03
CA GLU A 289 5.78 -7.12 -2.01
C GLU A 289 6.12 -6.55 -0.62
N LYS A 290 5.60 -7.13 0.46
CA LYS A 290 6.02 -6.77 1.82
C LYS A 290 7.49 -7.05 2.07
N VAL A 291 8.01 -8.16 1.57
CA VAL A 291 9.43 -8.49 1.65
C VAL A 291 10.27 -7.46 0.89
N LEU A 292 9.79 -7.02 -0.28
CA LEU A 292 10.40 -5.95 -1.05
C LEU A 292 10.44 -4.63 -0.25
N LEU A 293 9.30 -4.19 0.29
CA LEU A 293 9.19 -3.00 1.15
C LEU A 293 10.03 -3.09 2.43
N ALA A 294 10.17 -4.28 2.99
CA ALA A 294 10.94 -4.55 4.20
C ALA A 294 12.45 -4.69 3.96
N THR A 295 12.92 -4.64 2.71
CA THR A 295 14.32 -4.96 2.33
C THR A 295 14.77 -6.34 2.83
N LEU A 296 13.91 -7.35 2.62
CA LEU A 296 14.14 -8.73 3.01
C LEU A 296 14.32 -9.67 1.81
N ARG A 297 14.80 -10.88 2.10
CA ARG A 297 14.86 -12.00 1.15
C ARG A 297 13.56 -12.76 1.14
N ASN A 298 13.04 -12.98 -0.06
CA ASN A 298 11.84 -13.79 -0.25
C ASN A 298 12.08 -15.21 0.26
N LEU A 299 11.22 -15.69 1.17
CA LEU A 299 11.33 -17.00 1.83
C LEU A 299 12.71 -17.29 2.43
N GLY A 300 13.38 -16.25 2.94
CA GLY A 300 14.69 -16.35 3.59
C GLY A 300 14.68 -17.14 4.89
N ARG A 301 15.79 -17.09 5.62
CA ARG A 301 15.93 -17.70 6.95
C ARG A 301 14.92 -17.14 7.96
N CYS A 302 14.66 -15.84 7.93
CA CYS A 302 13.72 -15.13 8.78
C CYS A 302 12.61 -14.55 7.89
N ILE A 303 11.50 -15.28 7.79
CA ILE A 303 10.45 -14.98 6.79
C ILE A 303 9.56 -13.81 7.16
N CYS A 304 9.46 -13.47 8.45
CA CYS A 304 8.53 -12.45 8.93
C CYS A 304 9.08 -11.03 8.67
N PRO A 305 8.28 -10.12 8.08
CA PRO A 305 8.65 -8.70 7.95
C PRO A 305 8.73 -7.95 9.27
N ARG A 306 8.16 -8.49 10.36
CA ARG A 306 8.08 -7.82 11.67
C ARG A 306 8.98 -8.42 12.75
N CYS A 307 9.44 -9.65 12.59
CA CYS A 307 10.30 -10.31 13.58
C CYS A 307 11.41 -11.15 12.91
N LYS A 308 12.44 -11.47 13.69
CA LYS A 308 13.64 -12.22 13.31
C LYS A 308 13.48 -13.74 13.55
N GLN A 309 12.26 -14.23 13.76
CA GLN A 309 11.99 -15.66 13.92
C GLN A 309 12.41 -16.43 12.67
N THR A 310 13.10 -17.55 12.87
CA THR A 310 13.61 -18.38 11.80
C THR A 310 12.55 -19.35 11.26
N LYS A 311 12.69 -19.74 9.99
CA LYS A 311 11.74 -20.56 9.25
C LYS A 311 11.49 -21.94 9.88
N ASP A 312 12.48 -22.52 10.55
CA ASP A 312 12.35 -23.78 11.29
C ASP A 312 11.36 -23.71 12.46
N ARG A 313 11.02 -22.50 12.93
CA ARG A 313 10.06 -22.27 14.03
C ARG A 313 8.63 -22.03 13.57
N VAL A 314 8.38 -21.99 12.26
CA VAL A 314 7.03 -21.84 11.69
C VAL A 314 6.03 -22.89 12.20
N PRO A 315 6.40 -24.17 12.43
CA PRO A 315 5.47 -25.16 12.99
C PRO A 315 4.93 -24.82 14.39
N GLU A 316 5.58 -23.90 15.10
CA GLU A 316 5.16 -23.46 16.44
C GLU A 316 4.21 -22.25 16.39
N MET A 317 3.82 -21.78 15.21
CA MET A 317 2.98 -20.59 15.03
C MET A 317 1.66 -20.69 15.82
N GLY A 318 1.30 -19.60 16.52
CA GLY A 318 0.09 -19.53 17.36
C GLY A 318 0.23 -20.17 18.75
N THR A 319 1.43 -20.66 19.12
CA THR A 319 1.73 -21.05 20.50
C THR A 319 2.18 -19.85 21.33
N LYS A 320 2.08 -19.94 22.67
CA LYS A 320 2.63 -18.91 23.58
C LYS A 320 4.13 -18.63 23.34
N ASN A 321 4.89 -19.65 22.92
CA ASN A 321 6.29 -19.49 22.58
C ASN A 321 6.48 -18.67 21.29
N ASP A 322 5.58 -18.83 20.31
CA ASP A 322 5.56 -17.98 19.11
C ASP A 322 5.24 -16.53 19.46
N ASP A 323 4.24 -16.29 20.29
CA ASP A 323 3.88 -14.93 20.76
C ASP A 323 5.07 -14.25 21.43
N ASN A 324 5.69 -14.92 22.41
CA ASN A 324 6.88 -14.42 23.11
C ASN A 324 8.04 -14.13 22.15
N ARG A 325 8.27 -14.98 21.13
CA ARG A 325 9.31 -14.75 20.12
C ARG A 325 9.00 -13.58 19.20
N ARG A 326 7.75 -13.38 18.80
CA ARG A 326 7.37 -12.25 17.94
C ARG A 326 7.64 -10.91 18.61
N GLU A 327 7.45 -10.84 19.92
CA GLU A 327 7.77 -9.66 20.73
C GLU A 327 9.28 -9.52 20.95
N THR A 328 9.93 -10.54 21.49
CA THR A 328 11.36 -10.48 21.85
C THR A 328 12.30 -10.41 20.65
N LEU A 329 11.89 -10.96 19.51
CA LEU A 329 12.67 -10.94 18.25
C LEU A 329 12.10 -9.93 17.27
N ALA A 330 11.32 -8.94 17.71
CA ALA A 330 10.84 -7.87 16.85
C ALA A 330 11.99 -7.24 16.04
N ARG A 331 11.71 -6.90 14.78
CA ARG A 331 12.65 -6.15 13.95
C ARG A 331 12.59 -4.68 14.36
N GLU A 332 13.75 -4.09 14.50
CA GLU A 332 13.92 -2.70 14.87
C GLU A 332 14.71 -1.99 13.79
N ASP A 333 14.26 -0.81 13.42
CA ASP A 333 15.06 0.14 12.65
C ASP A 333 16.02 0.85 13.61
N ASP A 334 17.03 0.12 14.05
CA ASP A 334 18.08 0.59 14.94
C ASP A 334 19.38 0.91 14.17
N GLU A 335 20.38 1.43 14.89
CA GLU A 335 21.68 1.72 14.30
C GLU A 335 22.37 0.46 13.79
N ALA A 336 22.17 -0.69 14.44
CA ALA A 336 22.77 -1.95 14.04
C ALA A 336 22.25 -2.42 12.67
N TYR A 337 20.94 -2.36 12.46
CA TYR A 337 20.27 -2.60 11.18
C TYR A 337 20.81 -1.66 10.10
N ARG A 338 20.79 -0.34 10.35
CA ARG A 338 21.25 0.66 9.39
C ARG A 338 22.71 0.46 9.00
N ARG A 339 23.56 0.13 9.97
CA ARG A 339 24.99 -0.16 9.74
C ARG A 339 25.18 -1.40 8.87
N LYS A 340 24.46 -2.50 9.14
CA LYS A 340 24.51 -3.71 8.30
C LYS A 340 24.14 -3.39 6.85
N SER A 341 23.01 -2.72 6.62
CA SER A 341 22.53 -2.37 5.28
C SER A 341 23.50 -1.43 4.56
N THR A 342 24.02 -0.41 5.25
CA THR A 342 24.98 0.54 4.69
C THR A 342 26.32 -0.12 4.34
N THR A 343 26.87 -0.95 5.23
CA THR A 343 28.13 -1.66 4.98
C THR A 343 27.98 -2.63 3.81
N ALA A 344 26.88 -3.39 3.77
CA ALA A 344 26.63 -4.32 2.67
C ALA A 344 26.42 -3.59 1.33
N ARG A 345 25.72 -2.45 1.33
CA ARG A 345 25.59 -1.61 0.12
C ARG A 345 26.95 -1.08 -0.35
N LYS A 346 27.79 -0.57 0.56
CA LYS A 346 29.15 -0.11 0.22
C LYS A 346 30.01 -1.23 -0.35
N ALA A 347 29.86 -2.45 0.14
CA ALA A 347 30.53 -3.62 -0.42
C ALA A 347 30.11 -3.87 -1.89
N VAL A 348 28.81 -3.73 -2.20
CA VAL A 348 28.30 -3.88 -3.57
C VAL A 348 28.77 -2.74 -4.48
N TYR A 349 28.48 -1.49 -4.12
CA TYR A 349 28.67 -0.35 -5.01
C TYR A 349 30.07 0.26 -4.95
N ASN A 350 30.66 0.44 -3.77
CA ASN A 350 31.98 1.08 -3.67
C ASN A 350 33.12 0.07 -3.89
N SER A 351 32.94 -1.19 -3.51
CA SER A 351 33.97 -2.23 -3.63
C SER A 351 33.79 -3.17 -4.84
N GLY A 352 32.69 -3.03 -5.59
CA GLY A 352 32.40 -3.84 -6.78
C GLY A 352 32.09 -5.31 -6.49
N LEU A 353 31.70 -5.66 -5.26
CA LEU A 353 31.38 -7.05 -4.92
C LEU A 353 29.99 -7.44 -5.41
N GLY A 354 29.79 -8.72 -5.71
CA GLY A 354 28.48 -9.24 -6.08
C GLY A 354 27.44 -9.06 -4.97
N VAL A 355 26.18 -8.84 -5.36
CA VAL A 355 25.02 -8.68 -4.46
C VAL A 355 24.83 -9.86 -3.49
N LYS A 356 25.27 -11.06 -3.90
CA LYS A 356 25.30 -12.29 -3.08
C LYS A 356 26.72 -12.80 -2.80
N SER A 357 27.72 -11.92 -2.84
CA SER A 357 29.08 -12.28 -2.47
C SER A 357 29.16 -12.73 -1.01
N SER A 358 30.15 -13.56 -0.67
CA SER A 358 30.34 -14.06 0.70
C SER A 358 30.44 -12.93 1.73
N ALA A 359 31.03 -11.79 1.36
CA ALA A 359 31.11 -10.61 2.22
C ALA A 359 29.72 -10.03 2.55
N VAL A 360 28.83 -9.92 1.56
CA VAL A 360 27.46 -9.44 1.75
C VAL A 360 26.60 -10.47 2.50
N GLU A 361 26.75 -11.75 2.15
CA GLU A 361 26.02 -12.86 2.78
C GLU A 361 26.33 -12.98 4.28
N THR A 362 27.60 -12.85 4.66
CA THR A 362 28.04 -12.89 6.06
C THR A 362 27.36 -11.82 6.92
N LEU A 363 27.05 -10.65 6.34
CA LEU A 363 26.41 -9.54 7.05
C LEU A 363 24.89 -9.69 7.16
N LEU A 364 24.24 -10.20 6.11
CA LEU A 364 22.80 -10.03 5.91
C LEU A 364 21.99 -11.33 6.00
N ALA A 365 22.61 -12.49 5.71
CA ALA A 365 21.88 -13.74 5.54
C ALA A 365 21.18 -14.22 6.81
N GLN A 366 21.79 -14.00 7.98
CA GLN A 366 21.26 -14.46 9.26
C GLN A 366 19.87 -13.87 9.56
N GLU A 367 19.65 -12.61 9.20
CA GLU A 367 18.38 -11.90 9.41
C GLU A 367 17.56 -11.75 8.11
N SER A 368 18.00 -12.39 7.04
CA SER A 368 17.40 -12.35 5.70
C SER A 368 17.29 -10.95 5.11
N LEU A 369 18.25 -10.08 5.43
CA LEU A 369 18.33 -8.74 4.87
C LEU A 369 18.90 -8.78 3.44
N VAL A 370 18.78 -7.66 2.72
CA VAL A 370 19.35 -7.43 1.37
C VAL A 370 20.14 -6.11 1.35
N PRO A 371 21.12 -5.93 0.44
CA PRO A 371 22.01 -4.77 0.44
C PRO A 371 21.37 -3.50 -0.17
N THR A 372 20.13 -3.19 0.22
CA THR A 372 19.37 -2.03 -0.24
C THR A 372 19.08 -1.09 0.93
N LEU A 373 19.20 0.22 0.72
CA LEU A 373 18.78 1.21 1.72
C LEU A 373 17.28 1.42 1.65
N ASN A 374 16.63 1.37 2.81
CA ASN A 374 15.18 1.47 2.91
C ASN A 374 14.75 2.94 3.01
N ALA A 375 13.92 3.39 2.08
CA ALA A 375 13.39 4.76 2.05
C ALA A 375 12.66 5.16 3.35
N PHE A 376 11.95 4.24 3.99
CA PHE A 376 11.24 4.51 5.26
C PHE A 376 12.21 4.65 6.44
N SER A 377 13.35 3.96 6.41
CA SER A 377 14.41 4.11 7.42
C SER A 377 15.18 5.42 7.26
N GLU A 378 15.41 5.86 6.02
CA GLU A 378 15.94 7.20 5.73
C GLU A 378 14.96 8.29 6.19
N PHE A 379 13.68 8.11 5.90
CA PHE A 379 12.61 9.00 6.36
C PHE A 379 12.54 9.07 7.89
N ALA A 380 12.59 7.94 8.59
CA ALA A 380 12.58 7.87 10.06
C ALA A 380 13.67 8.75 10.70
N GLN A 381 14.85 8.81 10.09
CA GLN A 381 15.97 9.62 10.57
C GLN A 381 15.74 11.13 10.42
N LYS A 382 14.88 11.56 9.46
CA LYS A 382 14.59 12.97 9.20
C LYS A 382 13.46 13.54 10.07
N ILE A 383 12.68 12.69 10.73
CA ILE A 383 11.49 13.08 11.52
C ILE A 383 11.73 13.03 13.03
N LEU A 384 12.98 12.94 13.48
CA LEU A 384 13.32 13.05 14.89
C LEU A 384 12.76 14.36 15.48
N PRO A 385 12.13 14.32 16.68
CA PRO A 385 12.19 13.25 17.67
C PRO A 385 11.13 12.14 17.56
N PHE A 386 10.23 12.16 16.56
CA PHE A 386 9.15 11.17 16.47
C PHE A 386 9.71 9.79 16.14
N ALA A 387 9.47 8.81 17.03
CA ALA A 387 9.94 7.45 16.83
C ALA A 387 9.12 6.77 15.73
N PHE A 388 9.79 6.20 14.72
CA PHE A 388 9.13 5.49 13.62
C PHE A 388 9.93 4.23 13.24
N ASN A 389 9.45 3.07 13.69
CA ASN A 389 9.98 1.77 13.25
C ASN A 389 9.14 1.26 12.07
N PHE A 390 9.65 1.41 10.85
CA PHE A 390 8.91 1.05 9.63
C PHE A 390 8.52 -0.43 9.55
N PHE A 391 9.22 -1.34 10.23
CA PHE A 391 8.80 -2.75 10.26
C PHE A 391 7.40 -2.92 10.88
N SER A 392 7.05 -2.08 11.85
CA SER A 392 5.78 -2.16 12.56
C SER A 392 4.56 -1.83 11.69
N MET A 393 4.74 -1.04 10.62
CA MET A 393 3.64 -0.65 9.73
C MET A 393 3.22 -1.80 8.81
N LEU A 394 4.07 -2.80 8.58
CA LEU A 394 3.82 -3.89 7.63
C LEU A 394 2.79 -4.88 8.17
N VAL A 395 1.53 -4.72 7.76
CA VAL A 395 0.41 -5.54 8.24
C VAL A 395 0.14 -6.74 7.33
N VAL A 396 -0.72 -7.66 7.78
CA VAL A 396 -1.14 -8.82 6.98
C VAL A 396 -2.26 -8.39 6.04
N ASP A 397 -2.10 -8.71 4.75
CA ASP A 397 -3.16 -8.66 3.77
C ASP A 397 -3.94 -9.98 3.83
N PHE A 398 -5.04 -10.00 4.58
CA PHE A 398 -5.86 -11.21 4.72
C PHE A 398 -6.39 -11.71 3.37
N MET A 399 -6.72 -10.81 2.45
CA MET A 399 -7.30 -11.18 1.17
C MET A 399 -6.27 -11.91 0.30
N HIS A 400 -5.07 -11.35 0.15
CA HIS A 400 -4.04 -11.92 -0.72
C HIS A 400 -3.25 -13.05 -0.07
N GLU A 401 -2.88 -12.93 1.21
CA GLU A 401 -2.04 -13.93 1.86
C GLU A 401 -2.83 -15.12 2.38
N PHE A 402 -4.02 -14.88 2.93
CA PHE A 402 -4.80 -15.94 3.57
C PHE A 402 -5.90 -16.46 2.65
N GLU A 403 -6.87 -15.64 2.24
CA GLU A 403 -8.04 -16.10 1.48
C GLU A 403 -7.67 -16.63 0.08
N LEU A 404 -7.11 -15.76 -0.77
CA LEU A 404 -6.67 -16.13 -2.13
C LEU A 404 -5.35 -16.90 -2.14
N GLY A 405 -4.54 -16.73 -1.10
CA GLY A 405 -3.26 -17.41 -0.94
C GLY A 405 -3.42 -18.80 -0.32
N VAL A 406 -3.24 -18.87 0.99
CA VAL A 406 -3.14 -20.15 1.74
C VAL A 406 -4.43 -20.96 1.70
N TRP A 407 -5.57 -20.34 2.00
CA TRP A 407 -6.86 -21.03 2.10
C TRP A 407 -7.27 -21.63 0.77
N LYS A 408 -7.24 -20.86 -0.33
CA LYS A 408 -7.48 -21.40 -1.68
C LYS A 408 -6.61 -22.62 -1.99
N ALA A 409 -5.32 -22.58 -1.66
CA ALA A 409 -4.41 -23.71 -1.90
C ALA A 409 -4.78 -24.95 -1.07
N ILE A 410 -5.07 -24.77 0.22
CA ILE A 410 -5.54 -25.84 1.11
C ILE A 410 -6.87 -26.40 0.60
N PHE A 411 -7.81 -25.53 0.23
CA PHE A 411 -9.13 -25.92 -0.25
C PHE A 411 -9.05 -26.76 -1.53
N ILE A 412 -8.20 -26.36 -2.48
CA ILE A 412 -7.89 -27.17 -3.68
C ILE A 412 -7.33 -28.54 -3.30
N HIS A 413 -6.43 -28.60 -2.32
CA HIS A 413 -5.86 -29.86 -1.86
C HIS A 413 -6.92 -30.79 -1.24
N LEU A 414 -7.79 -30.24 -0.39
CA LEU A 414 -8.91 -30.98 0.19
C LEU A 414 -9.85 -31.53 -0.89
N ILE A 415 -10.19 -30.71 -1.91
CA ILE A 415 -11.00 -31.18 -3.05
C ILE A 415 -10.30 -32.33 -3.79
N ARG A 416 -8.97 -32.26 -4.02
CA ARG A 416 -8.20 -33.34 -4.66
C ARG A 416 -8.25 -34.64 -3.84
N MET A 417 -8.21 -34.56 -2.51
CA MET A 417 -8.40 -35.73 -1.64
C MET A 417 -9.79 -36.33 -1.83
N LEU A 418 -10.84 -35.52 -1.84
CA LEU A 418 -12.22 -36.00 -2.08
C LEU A 418 -12.36 -36.66 -3.45
N VAL A 419 -11.76 -36.08 -4.49
CA VAL A 419 -11.73 -36.66 -5.85
C VAL A 419 -11.08 -38.05 -5.84
N SER A 420 -10.01 -38.24 -5.06
CA SER A 420 -9.34 -39.54 -4.95
C SER A 420 -10.17 -40.62 -4.25
N VAL A 421 -11.13 -40.23 -3.40
CA VAL A 421 -12.05 -41.16 -2.74
C VAL A 421 -13.18 -41.57 -3.69
N GLY A 422 -13.69 -40.65 -4.51
CA GLY A 422 -14.64 -40.96 -5.57
C GLY A 422 -15.70 -39.88 -5.78
N GLU A 423 -16.37 -39.93 -6.94
CA GLU A 423 -17.30 -38.89 -7.38
C GLU A 423 -18.49 -38.68 -6.43
N GLY A 424 -18.98 -39.74 -5.80
CA GLY A 424 -20.10 -39.65 -4.85
C GLY A 424 -19.81 -38.72 -3.68
N VAL A 425 -18.60 -38.78 -3.13
CA VAL A 425 -18.17 -37.93 -2.01
C VAL A 425 -18.03 -36.47 -2.45
N VAL A 426 -17.57 -36.23 -3.68
CA VAL A 426 -17.51 -34.87 -4.26
C VAL A 426 -18.91 -34.28 -4.44
N GLN A 427 -19.89 -35.09 -4.86
CA GLN A 427 -21.27 -34.63 -4.98
C GLN A 427 -21.91 -34.35 -3.62
N GLU A 428 -21.63 -35.17 -2.61
CA GLU A 428 -22.07 -34.93 -1.24
C GLU A 428 -21.49 -33.62 -0.69
N PHE A 429 -20.19 -33.38 -0.88
CA PHE A 429 -19.53 -32.13 -0.53
C PHE A 429 -20.21 -30.92 -1.18
N ASN A 430 -20.49 -30.97 -2.48
CA ASN A 430 -21.20 -29.91 -3.19
C ASN A 430 -22.63 -29.71 -2.69
N LEU A 431 -23.33 -30.80 -2.33
CA LEU A 431 -24.66 -30.71 -1.74
C LEU A 431 -24.62 -29.99 -0.38
N ARG A 432 -23.68 -30.36 0.50
CA ARG A 432 -23.53 -29.75 1.84
C ARG A 432 -23.27 -28.25 1.75
N TYR A 433 -22.35 -27.80 0.90
CA TYR A 433 -22.10 -26.37 0.71
C TYR A 433 -23.34 -25.62 0.21
N ARG A 434 -24.14 -26.20 -0.70
CA ARG A 434 -25.38 -25.58 -1.19
C ARG A 434 -26.52 -25.54 -0.16
N GLN A 435 -26.43 -26.35 0.89
CA GLN A 435 -27.38 -26.38 1.99
C GLN A 435 -27.03 -25.38 3.10
N ILE A 436 -25.84 -24.76 3.06
CA ILE A 436 -25.45 -23.75 4.05
C ILE A 436 -26.43 -22.57 3.93
N PRO A 437 -27.14 -22.23 5.03
CA PRO A 437 -28.03 -21.07 5.02
C PRO A 437 -27.21 -19.78 4.96
N THR A 438 -27.78 -18.74 4.37
CA THR A 438 -27.18 -17.42 4.42
C THR A 438 -27.08 -16.94 5.86
N PHE A 439 -25.93 -16.37 6.26
CA PHE A 439 -25.74 -15.79 7.58
C PHE A 439 -25.53 -14.27 7.48
N GLY A 440 -26.27 -13.52 8.30
CA GLY A 440 -26.31 -12.06 8.20
C GLY A 440 -26.91 -11.55 6.88
N ARG A 441 -26.98 -10.22 6.70
CA ARG A 441 -27.41 -9.64 5.40
C ARG A 441 -26.36 -9.82 4.30
N SER A 442 -25.09 -10.07 4.66
CA SER A 442 -23.96 -10.12 3.73
C SER A 442 -22.77 -10.99 4.18
N THR A 443 -22.86 -11.71 5.30
CA THR A 443 -21.68 -12.33 5.94
C THR A 443 -21.36 -13.70 5.33
N ILE A 444 -22.36 -14.57 5.16
CA ILE A 444 -22.22 -15.80 4.37
C ILE A 444 -23.31 -15.77 3.30
N ARG A 445 -22.91 -15.74 2.04
CA ARG A 445 -23.86 -15.68 0.91
C ARG A 445 -24.36 -17.07 0.54
N ARG A 446 -25.45 -17.10 -0.22
CA ARG A 446 -26.01 -18.36 -0.70
C ARG A 446 -25.06 -18.98 -1.72
N ILE A 447 -24.59 -20.18 -1.43
CA ILE A 447 -23.77 -20.98 -2.33
C ILE A 447 -24.73 -21.81 -3.20
N SER A 448 -24.80 -21.52 -4.49
CA SER A 448 -25.74 -22.19 -5.42
C SER A 448 -25.04 -23.15 -6.39
N SER A 449 -23.75 -22.92 -6.66
CA SER A 449 -22.94 -23.72 -7.58
C SER A 449 -22.23 -24.88 -6.88
N ASN A 450 -21.73 -25.83 -7.68
CA ASN A 450 -20.82 -26.86 -7.19
C ASN A 450 -19.48 -26.21 -6.79
N THR A 451 -19.26 -26.08 -5.48
CA THR A 451 -18.05 -25.51 -4.88
C THR A 451 -16.77 -26.19 -5.38
N SER A 452 -16.81 -27.51 -5.59
CA SER A 452 -15.66 -28.28 -6.08
C SER A 452 -15.19 -27.90 -7.49
N ALA A 453 -16.02 -27.19 -8.28
CA ALA A 453 -15.69 -26.79 -9.64
C ALA A 453 -14.80 -25.53 -9.71
N LEU A 454 -14.75 -24.73 -8.64
CA LEU A 454 -13.91 -23.53 -8.50
C LEU A 454 -14.01 -22.53 -9.66
N LYS A 455 -15.21 -22.39 -10.26
CA LYS A 455 -15.42 -21.56 -11.46
C LYS A 455 -15.69 -20.10 -11.08
N LYS A 456 -14.78 -19.21 -11.52
CA LYS A 456 -14.94 -17.74 -11.46
C LYS A 456 -15.17 -17.18 -10.04
N LEU A 457 -14.44 -17.72 -9.07
CA LEU A 457 -14.50 -17.29 -7.67
C LEU A 457 -13.60 -16.07 -7.41
N ALA A 458 -14.13 -15.08 -6.69
CA ALA A 458 -13.40 -13.97 -6.10
C ALA A 458 -12.93 -14.31 -4.67
N ALA A 459 -12.07 -13.49 -4.07
CA ALA A 459 -11.54 -13.68 -2.71
C ALA A 459 -12.63 -13.95 -1.67
N ARG A 460 -13.66 -13.09 -1.66
CA ARG A 460 -14.86 -13.21 -0.81
C ARG A 460 -15.56 -14.57 -0.91
N ASP A 461 -15.50 -15.24 -2.07
CA ASP A 461 -16.18 -16.53 -2.24
C ASP A 461 -15.36 -17.63 -1.53
N TYR A 462 -14.03 -17.48 -1.49
CA TYR A 462 -13.17 -18.34 -0.66
C TYR A 462 -13.34 -18.02 0.83
N GLU A 463 -13.48 -16.75 1.20
CA GLU A 463 -13.82 -16.34 2.57
C GLU A 463 -15.12 -17.00 3.04
N ASP A 464 -16.20 -16.90 2.24
CA ASP A 464 -17.50 -17.54 2.48
C ASP A 464 -17.40 -19.08 2.59
N TYR A 465 -16.40 -19.72 1.96
CA TYR A 465 -16.19 -21.17 2.05
C TYR A 465 -15.44 -21.61 3.30
N LEU A 466 -14.71 -20.70 3.93
CA LEU A 466 -13.94 -20.97 5.13
C LEU A 466 -14.76 -20.77 6.42
N GLN A 467 -15.59 -19.71 6.45
CA GLN A 467 -16.48 -19.38 7.57
C GLN A 467 -17.58 -20.43 7.72
#